data_AF-A0A3N5SJ94-F1
#
_entry.id   AF-A0A3N5SJ94-F1
#
_cell.length_a   1.000
_cell.length_b   1.000
_cell.length_c   1.000
_cell.angle_alpha   90.00
_cell.angle_beta   90.00
_cell.angle_gamma   90.00
#
_symmetry.space_group_name_H-M   'P 1'
#
loop_
_entity.id
_entity.type
_entity.pdbx_description
1 polymer ?
#
loop_
_entity_poly.entity_id
_entity_poly.type
_entity_poly.pdbx_seq_one_letter_code
_entity_poly.pdbx_strand_id
1 'polypeptide(L)'
;MDPRALFRLGLCEAAQAVRKGDLSSEELTRALLERIARHEKTVQAFQWIDPARALDLARQADRQLRSKATVGPLHGIPIGIKDIIETQ
;
A
#
# COMPACT_ATOMS: atom_id res chain seq x y z
N MET A 1 4.77 15.24 3.31
CA MET A 1 5.72 14.37 2.58
C MET A 1 5.48 14.55 1.09
N ASP A 2 6.48 14.51 0.20
CA ASP A 2 6.22 14.50 -1.26
C ASP A 2 5.59 13.14 -1.63
N PRO A 3 4.32 13.11 -2.10
CA PRO A 3 3.64 11.85 -2.45
C PRO A 3 4.42 11.02 -3.49
N ARG A 4 5.18 11.68 -4.37
CA ARG A 4 5.97 11.02 -5.41
C ARG A 4 7.19 10.28 -4.87
N ALA A 5 7.57 10.52 -3.61
CA ALA A 5 8.75 9.94 -2.99
C ALA A 5 8.43 8.83 -1.96
N LEU A 6 7.15 8.53 -1.71
CA LEU A 6 6.73 7.56 -0.69
C LEU A 6 7.30 6.15 -0.90
N PHE A 7 7.61 5.78 -2.15
CA PHE A 7 8.25 4.50 -2.48
C PHE A 7 9.67 4.33 -1.90
N ARG A 8 10.27 5.39 -1.36
CA ARG A 8 11.61 5.35 -0.74
C ARG A 8 11.57 5.09 0.76
N LEU A 9 10.39 5.10 1.39
CA LEU A 9 10.25 4.78 2.81
C LEU A 9 10.63 3.32 3.05
N GLY A 10 11.38 3.06 4.12
CA GLY A 10 11.55 1.71 4.63
C GLY A 10 10.24 1.15 5.16
N LEU A 11 10.12 -0.18 5.22
CA LEU A 11 8.91 -0.86 5.72
C LEU A 11 8.51 -0.37 7.13
N CYS A 12 9.47 -0.30 8.04
CA CYS A 12 9.23 0.15 9.42
C CYS A 12 8.77 1.61 9.48
N GLU A 13 9.36 2.48 8.65
CA GLU A 13 9.00 3.90 8.59
C GLU A 13 7.59 4.10 8.06
N ALA A 14 7.25 3.41 6.95
CA ALA A 14 5.92 3.43 6.37
C ALA A 14 4.87 2.88 7.36
N ALA A 15 5.13 1.74 7.99
CA ALA A 15 4.25 1.13 8.98
C ALA A 15 4.02 2.05 10.19
N GLN A 16 5.07 2.72 10.67
CA GLN A 16 4.96 3.65 11.79
C GLN A 16 4.17 4.91 11.39
N ALA A 17 4.43 5.48 10.21
CA ALA A 17 3.71 6.65 9.72
C ALA A 17 2.22 6.35 9.51
N VAL A 18 1.89 5.18 8.94
CA VAL A 18 0.50 4.71 8.78
C VAL A 18 -0.16 4.52 10.13
N ARG A 19 0.49 3.82 11.07
CA ARG A 19 -0.07 3.59 12.41
C ARG A 19 -0.30 4.88 13.19
N LYS A 20 0.54 5.91 13.00
CA LYS A 20 0.38 7.23 13.64
C LYS A 20 -0.68 8.10 12.98
N GLY A 21 -1.06 7.80 11.73
CA GLY A 21 -1.94 8.64 10.92
C GLY A 21 -1.21 9.80 10.23
N ASP A 22 0.12 9.82 10.23
CA ASP A 22 0.94 10.81 9.51
C ASP A 22 0.90 10.60 7.98
N LEU A 23 0.52 9.38 7.57
CA LEU A 23 0.33 8.93 6.19
C LEU A 23 -0.85 7.96 6.17
N SER A 24 -1.82 8.11 5.28
CA SER A 24 -2.87 7.10 5.15
C SER A 24 -2.42 5.89 4.32
N SER A 25 -3.04 4.74 4.56
CA SER A 25 -2.88 3.55 3.71
C SER A 25 -3.30 3.84 2.27
N GLU A 26 -4.39 4.61 2.07
CA GLU A 26 -4.83 5.00 0.73
C GLU A 26 -3.79 5.85 0.00
N GLU A 27 -3.20 6.87 0.65
CA GLU A 27 -2.17 7.73 0.05
C GLU A 27 -0.93 6.93 -0.36
N LEU A 28 -0.45 6.04 0.53
CA LEU A 28 0.69 5.17 0.23
C LEU A 28 0.39 4.25 -0.95
N THR A 29 -0.76 3.58 -0.92
CA THR A 29 -1.17 2.64 -1.99
C THR A 29 -1.30 3.35 -3.34
N ARG A 30 -1.93 4.53 -3.37
CA ARG A 30 -2.08 5.34 -4.58
C ARG A 30 -0.72 5.74 -5.16
N ALA A 31 0.20 6.22 -4.33
CA ALA A 31 1.53 6.61 -4.78
C ALA A 31 2.32 5.44 -5.39
N LEU A 32 2.18 4.23 -4.83
CA LEU A 32 2.81 3.03 -5.38
C LEU A 32 2.16 2.58 -6.69
N LEU A 33 0.83 2.60 -6.79
CA LEU A 33 0.11 2.30 -8.04
C LEU A 33 0.50 3.26 -9.17
N GLU A 34 0.61 4.56 -8.89
CA GLU A 34 1.09 5.56 -9.87
C GLU A 34 2.54 5.32 -10.29
N ARG A 35 3.38 4.81 -9.39
CA ARG A 35 4.75 4.42 -9.72
C ARG A 35 4.76 3.19 -10.62
N ILE A 36 3.96 2.17 -10.30
CA ILE A 36 3.83 0.97 -11.13
C ILE A 36 3.38 1.35 -12.53
N ALA A 37 2.29 2.13 -12.66
CA ALA A 37 1.76 2.57 -13.95
C ALA A 37 2.80 3.28 -14.84
N ARG A 38 3.74 4.02 -14.24
CA ARG A 38 4.84 4.70 -14.96
C ARG A 38 5.95 3.77 -15.44
N HIS A 39 6.21 2.67 -14.74
CA HIS A 39 7.39 1.83 -14.98
C HIS A 39 7.06 0.43 -15.52
N GLU A 40 5.82 -0.02 -15.42
CA GLU A 40 5.47 -1.43 -15.68
C GLU A 40 5.72 -1.84 -17.14
N LYS A 41 5.59 -0.92 -18.10
CA LYS A 41 5.92 -1.15 -19.51
C LYS A 41 7.38 -1.55 -19.75
N THR A 42 8.28 -1.20 -18.83
CA THR A 42 9.72 -1.48 -18.94
C THR A 42 10.15 -2.56 -17.96
N VAL A 43 9.63 -2.54 -16.74
CA VAL A 43 10.05 -3.46 -15.67
C VAL A 43 9.35 -4.81 -15.79
N GLN A 44 8.07 -4.83 -16.17
CA GLN A 44 7.27 -6.05 -16.32
C GLN A 44 7.31 -6.96 -15.07
N ALA A 45 7.16 -6.36 -13.88
CA ALA A 45 7.25 -7.06 -12.60
C ALA A 45 5.92 -7.71 -12.16
N PHE A 46 4.78 -7.18 -12.60
CA PHE A 46 3.46 -7.62 -12.13
C PHE A 46 2.71 -8.39 -13.23
N GLN A 47 2.38 -9.64 -12.94
CA GLN A 47 1.54 -10.46 -13.82
C GLN A 47 0.07 -10.04 -13.79
N TRP A 48 -0.42 -9.60 -12.63
CA TRP A 48 -1.78 -9.13 -12.42
C TRP A 48 -1.82 -8.04 -11.35
N ILE A 49 -2.67 -7.02 -11.53
CA ILE A 49 -2.92 -5.95 -10.57
C ILE A 49 -4.39 -5.56 -10.62
N ASP A 50 -5.02 -5.38 -9.45
CA ASP A 50 -6.32 -4.74 -9.30
C ASP A 50 -6.20 -3.46 -8.46
N PRO A 51 -6.02 -2.29 -9.13
CA PRO A 51 -5.87 -1.01 -8.44
C PRO A 51 -7.10 -0.61 -7.61
N ALA A 52 -8.31 -0.97 -8.07
CA ALA A 52 -9.55 -0.59 -7.40
C ALA A 52 -9.67 -1.33 -6.07
N ARG A 53 -9.47 -2.66 -6.09
CA ARG A 53 -9.46 -3.49 -4.89
C ARG A 53 -8.37 -3.08 -3.91
N ALA A 54 -7.15 -2.79 -4.39
CA ALA A 54 -6.06 -2.33 -3.54
C ALA A 54 -6.42 -1.04 -2.79
N LEU A 55 -7.03 -0.07 -3.47
CA LEU A 55 -7.48 1.19 -2.85
C LEU A 55 -8.63 0.97 -1.86
N ASP A 56 -9.57 0.08 -2.15
CA ASP A 56 -10.70 -0.21 -1.25
C ASP A 56 -10.25 -0.88 0.05
N LEU A 57 -9.30 -1.83 -0.04
CA LEU A 57 -8.67 -2.44 1.13
C LEU A 57 -7.87 -1.42 1.95
N ALA A 58 -7.14 -0.51 1.29
CA ALA A 58 -6.41 0.56 1.96
C ALA A 58 -7.36 1.48 2.75
N ARG A 59 -8.46 1.92 2.13
CA ARG A 59 -9.50 2.71 2.81
C ARG A 59 -10.14 1.96 3.98
N GLN A 60 -10.33 0.65 3.86
CA GLN A 60 -10.84 -0.18 4.95
C GLN A 60 -9.84 -0.23 6.11
N ALA A 61 -8.55 -0.40 5.82
CA ALA A 61 -7.50 -0.38 6.83
C ALA A 61 -7.47 0.96 7.58
N ASP A 62 -7.59 2.08 6.85
CA ASP A 62 -7.67 3.42 7.44
C ASP A 62 -8.91 3.59 8.34
N ARG A 63 -10.07 3.07 7.94
CA ARG A 63 -11.29 3.07 8.77
C ARG A 63 -11.10 2.27 10.06
N GLN A 64 -10.50 1.09 9.98
CA GLN A 64 -10.24 0.21 11.13
C GLN A 64 -9.23 0.84 12.11
N LEU A 65 -8.21 1.52 11.58
CA LEU A 65 -7.25 2.24 12.41
C LEU A 65 -7.93 3.38 13.17
N ARG A 66 -8.79 4.17 12.50
CA ARG A 66 -9.56 5.25 13.14
C ARG A 66 -10.55 4.75 14.18
N SER A 67 -11.10 3.55 14.03
CA SER A 67 -12.00 2.95 15.02
C SER A 67 -11.27 2.41 16.26
N LYS A 68 -9.96 2.64 16.39
CA LYS A 68 -9.11 2.13 17.48
C LYS A 68 -9.14 0.61 17.59
N ALA A 69 -9.36 -0.09 16.48
CA ALA A 69 -9.28 -1.56 16.47
C ALA A 69 -7.86 -2.01 16.80
N THR A 70 -7.73 -3.18 17.44
CA THR A 70 -6.42 -3.83 17.57
C THR A 70 -5.98 -4.33 16.20
N VAL A 71 -4.85 -3.83 15.72
CA VAL A 71 -4.33 -4.13 14.38
C VAL A 71 -2.90 -4.67 14.43
N GLY A 72 -2.55 -5.47 13.43
CA GLY A 72 -1.21 -6.07 13.29
C GLY A 72 -0.10 -5.04 13.00
N PRO A 73 1.17 -5.48 13.01
CA PRO A 73 2.32 -4.59 12.78
C PRO A 73 2.40 -4.05 11.35
N LEU A 74 1.83 -4.74 10.35
CA LEU A 74 1.82 -4.34 8.94
C LEU A 74 0.45 -3.83 8.46
N HIS A 75 -0.43 -3.44 9.39
CA HIS A 75 -1.78 -2.98 9.06
C HIS A 75 -1.76 -1.78 8.10
N GLY A 76 -2.49 -1.88 6.98
CA GLY A 76 -2.54 -0.83 5.97
C GLY A 76 -1.30 -0.72 5.08
N ILE A 77 -0.34 -1.65 5.17
CA ILE A 77 0.84 -1.63 4.30
C ILE A 77 0.57 -2.43 3.01
N PRO A 78 0.73 -1.84 1.82
CA PRO A 78 0.57 -2.55 0.56
C PRO A 78 1.72 -3.54 0.35
N ILE A 79 1.40 -4.72 -0.19
CA ILE A 79 2.35 -5.78 -0.50
C ILE A 79 2.14 -6.29 -1.93
N GLY A 80 3.22 -6.65 -2.60
CA GLY A 80 3.18 -7.42 -3.85
C GLY A 80 3.32 -8.91 -3.54
N ILE A 81 2.53 -9.75 -4.20
CA ILE A 81 2.55 -11.20 -4.02
C ILE A 81 3.08 -11.84 -5.31
N LYS A 82 3.96 -12.83 -5.16
CA LYS A 82 4.47 -13.60 -6.30
C LYS A 82 3.36 -14.49 -6.85
N ASP A 83 3.20 -14.55 -8.17
CA ASP A 83 2.15 -15.31 -8.87
C ASP A 83 2.41 -16.84 -8.92
N ILE A 84 2.86 -17.37 -7.79
CA ILE A 84 2.91 -18.80 -7.45
C ILE A 84 2.22 -19.06 -6.10
N ILE A 85 1.58 -18.02 -5.55
CA ILE A 85 0.85 -18.01 -4.29
C ILE A 85 -0.60 -17.68 -4.66
N GLU A 86 -1.52 -18.53 -4.23
CA GLU A 86 -2.94 -18.33 -4.47
C GLU A 86 -3.43 -17.04 -3.79
N THR A 87 -4.19 -16.25 -4.53
CA THR A 87 -4.88 -15.05 -4.03
C THR A 87 -6.34 -15.10 -4.47
N GLN A 88 -7.25 -14.71 -3.57
CA GLN A 88 -8.70 -14.64 -3.82
C GLN A 88 -9.08 -13.30 -4.43
#